data_AF-A0AB38XW38-F1
#
_entry.id   AF-A0AB38XW38-F1
#
_cell.length_a   1.000
_cell.length_b   1.000
_cell.length_c   1.000
_cell.angle_alpha   90.00
_cell.angle_beta   90.00
_cell.angle_gamma   90.00
#
_symmetry.space_group_name_H-M   'P 1'
#
loop_
_entity.id
_entity.type
_entity.pdbx_description
1 polymer ?
#
loop_
_entity_poly.entity_id
_entity_poly.type
_entity_poly.pdbx_seq_one_letter_code
_entity_poly.pdbx_strand_id
1 'polypeptide(L)'
;MTQRFHTTLTQSARSHSERVAWVFVLSWILLLTAAVCWPLFAPLKAPADGRFRAPIFLLRDMVIPNHPPLTDAALGLGPAAARAVPQDTALWALGYFVDASHWVRFAMVGACLIGGLAAAELARRFTRHGSGTSSASSAGLIPMTPSLASQLIAPTMLLWNPFVVERLLQGQWSLVIAVLLLPAVVLATQMGSALWRTSAIAAAGLTPTGALLAGITGIVAARNNRDRAWVAATTVAVSSPWLVASLLNPSAARSSDVAGAAAFAARAEAHVGTLGSLLGLGGIWNKQAVPLTREAGFSAIMVLVLLVLMGLGFRRVWHSQERWRGLIITGAVSIVLVALAATTPGILMMGWALEHIPGAGLLRDAQKWIALAVPAYVILAASGAEYLARRARSATVNIGQWLATGVSALIIIAAVPTLPADVAPLRPIPSWEGWSAVSGVVALDDDRVAVLPAGSYRIINGRPVLDPATKILPAPVVSSGELIVSGQSVSGEGATTVERTLLGGAKRKEELASALQSLRDQGVGWVLVENSPGNFGDSADIVAALDPVYETPDLQLYHVPGVIDPTTEPSQGAYAAAWIAFGIWTLCLLAGLLAGLLAGVKEALLPRRR
;
A
#
# COMPACT_ATOMS: atom_id res chain seq x y z
N MET A 1 4.29 16.53 32.46
CA MET A 1 4.16 16.56 30.98
C MET A 1 3.76 15.21 30.36
N THR A 2 3.84 14.08 31.07
CA THR A 2 3.21 12.78 30.74
C THR A 2 1.75 12.69 31.21
N GLN A 3 1.37 13.51 32.19
CA GLN A 3 0.01 13.56 32.74
C GLN A 3 -1.06 13.81 31.68
N ARG A 4 -0.80 14.57 30.59
CA ARG A 4 -1.79 14.84 29.51
C ARG A 4 -2.09 13.64 28.60
N PHE A 5 -1.16 12.69 28.44
CA PHE A 5 -1.40 11.52 27.59
C PHE A 5 -2.22 10.47 28.34
N HIS A 6 -1.95 10.28 29.64
CA HIS A 6 -2.73 9.41 30.52
C HIS A 6 -4.07 10.05 30.95
N THR A 7 -4.14 11.35 31.27
CA THR A 7 -5.44 12.00 31.59
C THR A 7 -6.42 12.02 30.41
N THR A 8 -5.95 12.01 29.16
CA THR A 8 -6.86 11.99 28.00
C THR A 8 -7.46 10.60 27.73
N LEU A 9 -6.81 9.52 28.19
CA LEU A 9 -7.26 8.13 27.97
C LEU A 9 -7.81 7.44 29.23
N THR A 10 -7.33 7.77 30.43
CA THR A 10 -7.67 7.05 31.68
C THR A 10 -8.10 7.95 32.85
N GLN A 11 -7.98 9.28 32.78
CA GLN A 11 -8.44 10.19 33.86
C GLN A 11 -9.29 11.35 33.34
N SER A 12 -10.51 11.00 32.97
CA SER A 12 -11.70 11.83 33.07
C SER A 12 -12.82 10.83 33.17
N ALA A 13 -13.71 10.95 34.16
CA ALA A 13 -14.94 10.18 34.19
C ALA A 13 -15.72 10.51 32.91
N ARG A 14 -15.45 9.79 31.81
CA ARG A 14 -16.26 9.84 30.59
C ARG A 14 -17.65 9.52 31.08
N SER A 15 -18.56 10.47 30.92
CA SER A 15 -19.96 10.25 31.26
C SER A 15 -20.40 8.94 30.63
N HIS A 16 -21.36 8.24 31.26
CA HIS A 16 -21.84 6.97 30.72
C HIS A 16 -22.15 7.10 29.21
N SER A 17 -22.75 8.22 28.79
CA SER A 17 -23.02 8.54 27.38
C SER A 17 -21.77 8.65 26.50
N GLU A 18 -20.66 9.23 26.96
CA GLU A 18 -19.41 9.26 26.18
C GLU A 18 -18.80 7.87 26.02
N ARG A 19 -18.88 7.01 27.05
CA ARG A 19 -18.41 5.62 26.94
C ARG A 19 -19.21 4.85 25.91
N VAL A 20 -20.54 4.96 25.95
CA VAL A 20 -21.39 4.25 24.98
C VAL A 20 -21.20 4.78 23.55
N ALA A 21 -21.01 6.10 23.37
CA ALA A 21 -20.70 6.67 22.06
C ALA A 21 -19.39 6.11 21.46
N TRP A 22 -18.35 5.93 22.30
CA TRP A 22 -17.10 5.31 21.86
C TRP A 22 -17.24 3.84 21.51
N VAL A 23 -18.07 3.09 22.25
CA VAL A 23 -18.40 1.71 21.87
C VAL A 23 -19.04 1.69 20.49
N PHE A 24 -19.99 2.59 20.21
CA PHE A 24 -20.64 2.66 18.90
C PHE A 24 -19.66 2.99 17.77
N VAL A 25 -18.76 3.96 17.97
CA VAL A 25 -17.71 4.32 17.00
C VAL A 25 -16.76 3.15 16.76
N LEU A 26 -16.32 2.46 17.83
CA LEU A 26 -15.47 1.28 17.73
C LEU A 26 -16.16 0.14 16.98
N SER A 27 -17.42 -0.16 17.32
CA SER A 27 -18.22 -1.18 16.62
C SER A 27 -18.39 -0.85 15.14
N TRP A 28 -18.62 0.42 14.79
CA TRP A 28 -18.71 0.87 13.41
C TRP A 28 -17.40 0.70 12.65
N ILE A 29 -16.26 1.09 13.26
CA ILE A 29 -14.93 0.89 12.66
C ILE A 29 -14.64 -0.60 12.48
N LEU A 30 -15.00 -1.45 13.45
CA LEU A 30 -14.85 -2.90 13.36
C LEU A 30 -15.69 -3.49 12.23
N LEU A 31 -16.92 -3.02 12.05
CA LEU A 31 -17.79 -3.41 10.93
C LEU A 31 -17.16 -3.04 9.58
N LEU A 32 -16.72 -1.80 9.42
CA LEU A 32 -16.04 -1.34 8.20
C LEU A 32 -14.74 -2.14 7.93
N THR A 33 -13.96 -2.38 8.99
CA THR A 33 -12.72 -3.18 8.91
C THR A 33 -13.03 -4.60 8.46
N ALA A 34 -14.06 -5.24 9.03
CA ALA A 34 -14.49 -6.57 8.59
C ALA A 34 -14.93 -6.55 7.11
N ALA A 35 -15.69 -5.54 6.70
CA ALA A 35 -16.17 -5.39 5.33
C ALA A 35 -15.02 -5.23 4.30
N VAL A 36 -13.94 -4.54 4.67
CA VAL A 36 -12.75 -4.35 3.81
C VAL A 36 -11.81 -5.57 3.85
N CYS A 37 -11.61 -6.17 5.03
CA CYS A 37 -10.55 -7.15 5.26
C CYS A 37 -11.02 -8.61 5.27
N TRP A 38 -12.33 -8.90 5.24
CA TRP A 38 -12.83 -10.28 5.30
C TRP A 38 -12.19 -11.25 4.28
N PRO A 39 -11.83 -10.86 3.03
CA PRO A 39 -11.23 -11.81 2.09
C PRO A 39 -9.91 -12.37 2.60
N LEU A 40 -9.16 -11.59 3.38
CA LEU A 40 -7.84 -11.98 3.92
C LEU A 40 -7.93 -13.13 4.94
N PHE A 41 -9.12 -13.32 5.53
CA PHE A 41 -9.42 -14.32 6.55
C PHE A 41 -10.34 -15.43 6.05
N ALA A 42 -10.72 -15.42 4.76
CA ALA A 42 -11.61 -16.42 4.23
C ALA A 42 -10.95 -17.81 4.31
N PRO A 43 -11.54 -18.78 5.01
CA PRO A 43 -11.02 -20.13 5.03
C PRO A 43 -11.17 -20.73 3.63
N LEU A 44 -10.10 -21.34 3.12
CA LEU A 44 -10.17 -22.10 1.89
C LEU A 44 -10.77 -23.48 2.20
N LYS A 45 -11.63 -23.95 1.31
CA LYS A 45 -12.02 -25.36 1.29
C LYS A 45 -10.76 -26.18 1.05
N ALA A 46 -10.55 -27.23 1.86
CA ALA A 46 -9.51 -28.20 1.60
C ALA A 46 -9.63 -28.67 0.14
N PRO A 47 -8.54 -28.71 -0.63
CA PRO A 47 -8.59 -29.18 -2.00
C PRO A 47 -9.10 -30.63 -2.04
N ALA A 48 -9.81 -30.97 -3.12
CA ALA A 48 -10.45 -32.28 -3.27
C ALA A 48 -9.45 -33.45 -3.30
N ASP A 49 -8.18 -33.16 -3.53
CA ASP A 49 -7.07 -34.11 -3.57
C ASP A 49 -6.49 -34.44 -2.17
N GLY A 50 -6.99 -33.81 -1.10
CA GLY A 50 -6.57 -34.07 0.28
C GLY A 50 -5.16 -33.59 0.62
N ARG A 51 -4.45 -32.91 -0.30
CA ARG A 51 -3.11 -32.37 -0.05
C ARG A 51 -3.21 -30.99 0.57
N PHE A 52 -2.82 -30.85 1.83
CA PHE A 52 -2.85 -29.56 2.52
C PHE A 52 -1.80 -28.62 1.89
N ARG A 53 -2.25 -27.69 1.04
CA ARG A 53 -1.42 -26.62 0.47
C ARG A 53 -1.68 -25.35 1.26
N ALA A 54 -0.67 -24.86 1.98
CA ALA A 54 -0.80 -23.60 2.71
C ALA A 54 -1.05 -22.47 1.70
N PRO A 55 -2.20 -21.79 1.76
CA PRO A 55 -2.55 -20.84 0.73
C PRO A 55 -1.76 -19.55 0.89
N ILE A 56 -1.41 -18.95 -0.24
CA ILE A 56 -0.65 -17.72 -0.28
C ILE A 56 -1.43 -16.62 -0.98
N PHE A 57 -1.09 -15.38 -0.67
CA PHE A 57 -1.69 -14.23 -1.35
C PHE A 57 -1.03 -14.09 -2.72
N LEU A 58 -1.82 -14.27 -3.78
CA LEU A 58 -1.42 -14.16 -5.18
C LEU A 58 -2.47 -13.35 -5.94
N LEU A 59 -2.25 -12.04 -6.03
CA LEU A 59 -3.07 -11.12 -6.80
C LEU A 59 -2.22 -9.93 -7.25
N ARG A 60 -1.88 -9.89 -8.54
CA ARG A 60 -1.09 -8.81 -9.15
C ARG A 60 0.19 -8.53 -8.35
N ASP A 61 0.34 -7.32 -7.80
CA ASP A 61 1.53 -6.94 -7.03
C ASP A 61 1.60 -7.65 -5.66
N MET A 62 0.52 -8.29 -5.21
CA MET A 62 0.46 -9.03 -3.94
C MET A 62 0.91 -10.47 -4.14
N VAL A 63 2.19 -10.72 -3.89
CA VAL A 63 2.79 -12.05 -3.78
C VAL A 63 3.44 -12.16 -2.42
N ILE A 64 2.83 -12.96 -1.54
CA ILE A 64 3.28 -13.10 -0.14
C ILE A 64 3.45 -14.59 0.16
N PRO A 65 4.69 -15.12 0.00
CA PRO A 65 5.05 -16.43 0.51
C PRO A 65 4.88 -16.50 2.02
N ASN A 66 4.67 -17.70 2.57
CA ASN A 66 4.58 -17.86 4.02
C ASN A 66 5.93 -17.59 4.71
N HIS A 67 7.02 -18.07 4.11
CA HIS A 67 8.39 -17.81 4.54
C HIS A 67 9.18 -17.20 3.38
N PRO A 68 9.09 -15.87 3.17
CA PRO A 68 9.88 -15.21 2.13
C PRO A 68 11.37 -15.31 2.50
N PRO A 69 12.27 -15.62 1.55
CA PRO A 69 13.70 -15.68 1.79
C PRO A 69 14.33 -14.28 1.90
N LEU A 70 15.49 -14.19 2.54
CA LEU A 70 16.32 -12.98 2.50
C LEU A 70 17.19 -13.04 1.25
N THR A 71 16.84 -12.24 0.26
CA THR A 71 17.65 -12.05 -0.95
C THR A 71 18.21 -10.64 -0.98
N ASP A 72 19.22 -10.40 -1.82
CA ASP A 72 19.73 -9.05 -2.09
C ASP A 72 18.64 -8.09 -2.53
N ALA A 73 17.68 -8.58 -3.32
CA ALA A 73 16.51 -7.80 -3.72
C ALA A 73 15.66 -7.38 -2.52
N ALA A 74 15.49 -8.25 -1.52
CA ALA A 74 14.77 -7.93 -0.29
C ALA A 74 15.47 -6.85 0.56
N LEU A 75 16.80 -6.70 0.44
CA LEU A 75 17.58 -5.61 1.05
C LEU A 75 17.73 -4.37 0.14
N GLY A 76 17.28 -4.44 -1.12
CA GLY A 76 17.44 -3.38 -2.11
C GLY A 76 18.83 -3.34 -2.77
N LEU A 77 19.61 -4.40 -2.60
CA LEU A 77 20.93 -4.59 -3.21
C LEU A 77 20.85 -5.34 -4.56
N GLY A 78 19.66 -5.84 -4.90
CA GLY A 78 19.40 -6.50 -6.18
C GLY A 78 19.50 -5.57 -7.41
N PRO A 79 19.42 -6.15 -8.62
CA PRO A 79 19.59 -5.39 -9.86
C PRO A 79 18.40 -4.49 -10.23
N ALA A 80 17.22 -4.71 -9.65
CA ALA A 80 16.00 -3.93 -9.89
C ALA A 80 15.83 -2.81 -8.85
N ALA A 81 15.01 -1.79 -9.14
CA ALA A 81 14.75 -0.72 -8.19
C ALA A 81 14.15 -1.24 -6.86
N ALA A 82 14.62 -0.69 -5.75
CA ALA A 82 14.23 -1.05 -4.38
C ALA A 82 12.81 -0.56 -3.98
N ARG A 83 11.79 -0.98 -4.74
CA ARG A 83 10.40 -0.53 -4.59
C ARG A 83 9.69 -1.12 -3.37
N ALA A 84 10.17 -2.25 -2.88
CA ALA A 84 9.58 -3.01 -1.78
C ALA A 84 10.46 -3.01 -0.51
N VAL A 85 11.43 -2.11 -0.41
CA VAL A 85 12.28 -1.97 0.78
C VAL A 85 11.77 -0.81 1.63
N PRO A 86 11.51 -0.98 2.94
CA PRO A 86 11.85 -2.13 3.79
C PRO A 86 10.77 -3.21 3.93
N GLN A 87 9.65 -3.14 3.17
CA GLN A 87 8.55 -4.09 3.29
C GLN A 87 9.01 -5.56 3.23
N ASP A 88 9.79 -5.95 2.23
CA ASP A 88 10.17 -7.35 2.03
C ASP A 88 11.17 -7.81 3.08
N THR A 89 12.11 -6.96 3.49
CA THR A 89 13.00 -7.22 4.64
C THR A 89 12.19 -7.43 5.91
N ALA A 90 11.15 -6.62 6.14
CA ALA A 90 10.28 -6.75 7.31
C ALA A 90 9.47 -8.04 7.26
N LEU A 91 8.94 -8.44 6.09
CA LEU A 91 8.21 -9.70 5.94
C LEU A 91 9.10 -10.92 6.15
N TRP A 92 10.35 -10.89 5.67
CA TRP A 92 11.34 -11.92 6.00
C TRP A 92 11.58 -12.00 7.51
N ALA A 93 11.92 -10.87 8.16
CA ALA A 93 12.24 -10.83 9.58
C ALA A 93 11.07 -11.31 10.46
N LEU A 94 9.84 -10.92 10.11
CA LEU A 94 8.62 -11.31 10.81
C LEU A 94 8.20 -12.76 10.50
N GLY A 95 8.51 -13.25 9.28
CA GLY A 95 8.21 -14.58 8.77
C GLY A 95 8.86 -15.74 9.54
N TYR A 96 9.88 -15.46 10.37
CA TYR A 96 10.47 -16.44 11.28
C TYR A 96 9.58 -16.82 12.46
N PHE A 97 8.73 -15.89 12.92
CA PHE A 97 7.90 -16.12 14.11
C PHE A 97 6.55 -16.75 13.75
N VAL A 98 5.95 -16.24 12.67
CA VAL A 98 4.64 -16.65 12.12
C VAL A 98 4.70 -16.35 10.62
N ASP A 99 4.00 -17.14 9.79
CA ASP A 99 3.93 -16.89 8.35
C ASP A 99 3.69 -15.41 8.02
N ALA A 100 4.44 -14.88 7.06
CA ALA A 100 4.36 -13.47 6.63
C ALA A 100 2.92 -13.05 6.24
N SER A 101 2.12 -14.00 5.74
CA SER A 101 0.70 -13.79 5.43
C SER A 101 -0.13 -13.35 6.65
N HIS A 102 0.17 -13.83 7.86
CA HIS A 102 -0.50 -13.40 9.09
C HIS A 102 -0.10 -11.98 9.48
N TRP A 103 1.16 -11.61 9.31
CA TRP A 103 1.62 -10.25 9.58
C TRP A 103 0.95 -9.22 8.68
N VAL A 104 0.73 -9.56 7.40
CA VAL A 104 -0.03 -8.72 6.47
C VAL A 104 -1.49 -8.57 6.93
N ARG A 105 -2.14 -9.65 7.38
CA ARG A 105 -3.50 -9.60 7.95
C ARG A 105 -3.55 -8.66 9.17
N PHE A 106 -2.61 -8.81 10.11
CA PHE A 106 -2.55 -7.98 11.31
C PHE A 106 -2.24 -6.52 11.00
N ALA A 107 -1.32 -6.26 10.07
CA ALA A 107 -0.96 -4.90 9.65
C ALA A 107 -2.14 -4.20 8.98
N MET A 108 -2.88 -4.90 8.10
CA MET A 108 -4.09 -4.36 7.45
C MET A 108 -5.19 -4.04 8.47
N VAL A 109 -5.54 -4.99 9.35
CA VAL A 109 -6.53 -4.75 10.41
C VAL A 109 -6.08 -3.63 11.33
N GLY A 110 -4.82 -3.66 11.77
CA GLY A 110 -4.22 -2.63 12.61
C GLY A 110 -4.30 -1.24 11.98
N ALA A 111 -3.98 -1.11 10.69
CA ALA A 111 -4.08 0.15 9.96
C ALA A 111 -5.52 0.66 9.85
N CYS A 112 -6.48 -0.22 9.55
CA CYS A 112 -7.91 0.12 9.54
C CYS A 112 -8.38 0.64 10.91
N LEU A 113 -8.01 -0.04 12.00
CA LEU A 113 -8.40 0.34 13.35
C LEU A 113 -7.74 1.65 13.80
N ILE A 114 -6.41 1.76 13.66
CA ILE A 114 -5.64 2.95 14.05
C ILE A 114 -6.08 4.16 13.21
N GLY A 115 -6.18 3.98 11.90
CA GLY A 115 -6.61 5.00 10.95
C GLY A 115 -8.04 5.46 11.21
N GLY A 116 -8.98 4.51 11.34
CA GLY A 116 -10.38 4.78 11.63
C GLY A 116 -10.58 5.50 12.96
N LEU A 117 -9.89 5.07 14.01
CA LEU A 117 -9.90 5.74 15.31
C LEU A 117 -9.30 7.14 15.25
N ALA A 118 -8.19 7.31 14.53
CA ALA A 118 -7.56 8.61 14.36
C ALA A 118 -8.46 9.57 13.57
N ALA A 119 -9.12 9.10 12.51
CA ALA A 119 -10.08 9.87 11.73
C ALA A 119 -11.29 10.29 12.57
N ALA A 120 -11.89 9.36 13.33
CA ALA A 120 -12.99 9.66 14.24
C ALA A 120 -12.58 10.70 15.29
N GLU A 121 -11.42 10.51 15.92
CA GLU A 121 -10.91 11.42 16.95
C GLU A 121 -10.58 12.82 16.39
N LEU A 122 -10.01 12.91 15.18
CA LEU A 122 -9.79 14.19 14.51
C LEU A 122 -11.11 14.90 14.23
N ALA A 123 -12.10 14.18 13.70
CA ALA A 123 -13.43 14.73 13.44
C ALA A 123 -14.10 15.21 14.73
N ARG A 124 -14.03 14.42 15.80
CA ARG A 124 -14.53 14.79 17.13
C ARG A 124 -13.90 16.07 17.66
N ARG A 125 -12.56 16.16 17.61
CA ARG A 125 -11.83 17.35 18.07
C ARG A 125 -12.19 18.57 17.24
N PHE A 126 -12.26 18.40 15.93
CA PHE A 126 -12.62 19.47 15.02
C PHE A 126 -14.03 20.00 15.27
N THR A 127 -15.02 19.12 15.43
CA THR A 127 -16.42 19.56 15.56
C THR A 127 -16.79 20.03 16.97
N ARG A 128 -16.20 19.47 18.04
CA ARG A 128 -16.41 19.92 19.43
C ARG A 128 -15.98 21.37 19.69
N HIS A 129 -14.88 21.84 19.11
CA HIS A 129 -14.39 23.21 19.36
C HIS A 129 -15.27 24.31 18.75
N GLY A 130 -16.21 23.96 17.87
CA GLY A 130 -17.15 24.93 17.29
C GLY A 130 -18.57 24.83 17.85
N SER A 131 -18.84 23.97 18.83
CA SER A 131 -20.15 23.86 19.50
C SER A 131 -20.06 24.53 20.87
N GLY A 132 -20.34 25.83 20.94
CA GLY A 132 -20.47 26.58 22.21
C GLY A 132 -21.68 26.20 23.06
N THR A 133 -22.14 24.96 23.01
CA THR A 133 -23.32 24.46 23.74
C THR A 133 -22.94 23.28 24.60
N SER A 134 -22.65 23.56 25.86
CA SER A 134 -22.86 22.62 26.95
C SER A 134 -24.36 22.29 26.98
N SER A 135 -24.72 21.01 26.84
CA SER A 135 -26.10 20.59 27.11
C SER A 135 -26.08 19.26 27.84
N ALA A 136 -26.83 19.29 28.94
CA ALA A 136 -26.94 18.29 29.98
C ALA A 136 -27.49 16.95 29.48
N SER A 137 -27.06 15.92 30.18
CA SER A 137 -27.48 14.53 30.06
C SER A 137 -28.96 14.36 30.42
N SER A 138 -29.79 13.94 29.46
CA SER A 138 -31.05 13.24 29.72
C SER A 138 -30.86 11.73 29.49
N ALA A 139 -31.42 10.93 30.38
CA ALA A 139 -31.29 9.48 30.40
C ALA A 139 -32.38 8.81 29.54
N GLY A 140 -31.97 7.94 28.61
CA GLY A 140 -32.83 7.10 27.76
C GLY A 140 -32.41 7.11 26.28
N LEU A 141 -31.95 5.96 25.75
CA LEU A 141 -31.27 5.75 24.45
C LEU A 141 -30.10 6.72 24.19
N ILE A 142 -29.03 6.27 23.53
CA ILE A 142 -27.84 7.12 23.30
C ILE A 142 -28.23 8.31 22.41
N PRO A 143 -28.28 9.57 22.92
CA PRO A 143 -28.65 10.71 22.11
C PRO A 143 -27.51 10.98 21.13
N MET A 144 -27.81 11.05 19.84
CA MET A 144 -26.79 11.34 18.83
C MET A 144 -26.35 12.79 18.94
N THR A 145 -25.23 13.02 19.63
CA THR A 145 -24.59 14.34 19.55
C THR A 145 -24.18 14.59 18.10
N PRO A 146 -24.26 15.83 17.60
CA PRO A 146 -23.72 16.18 16.29
C PRO A 146 -22.28 15.65 16.10
N SER A 147 -21.45 15.72 17.15
CA SER A 147 -20.09 15.18 17.15
C SER A 147 -19.98 13.66 16.97
N LEU A 148 -21.02 12.89 17.24
CA LEU A 148 -21.06 11.45 16.97
C LEU A 148 -21.24 11.18 15.47
N ALA A 149 -22.00 12.02 14.76
CA ALA A 149 -22.16 11.91 13.31
C ALA A 149 -20.80 12.04 12.60
N SER A 150 -20.04 13.08 12.93
CA SER A 150 -18.71 13.29 12.35
C SER A 150 -17.74 12.14 12.64
N GLN A 151 -17.81 11.57 13.86
CA GLN A 151 -17.01 10.42 14.28
C GLN A 151 -17.32 9.12 13.53
N LEU A 152 -18.54 8.96 13.01
CA LEU A 152 -18.92 7.79 12.20
C LEU A 152 -18.59 7.99 10.72
N ILE A 153 -18.81 9.20 10.21
CA ILE A 153 -18.57 9.53 8.80
C ILE A 153 -17.09 9.59 8.45
N ALA A 154 -16.25 10.10 9.36
CA ALA A 154 -14.80 10.16 9.15
C ALA A 154 -14.15 8.79 8.83
N PRO A 155 -14.32 7.73 9.67
CA PRO A 155 -13.81 6.41 9.33
C PRO A 155 -14.52 5.78 8.13
N THR A 156 -15.80 6.09 7.89
CA THR A 156 -16.52 5.60 6.68
C THR A 156 -15.83 6.11 5.42
N MET A 157 -15.58 7.42 5.33
CA MET A 157 -14.87 8.02 4.19
C MET A 157 -13.44 7.46 4.02
N LEU A 158 -12.74 7.21 5.14
CA LEU A 158 -11.37 6.71 5.12
C LEU A 158 -11.27 5.27 4.59
N LEU A 159 -12.14 4.36 5.07
CA LEU A 159 -12.07 2.93 4.77
C LEU A 159 -12.87 2.57 3.51
N TRP A 160 -13.93 3.31 3.21
CA TRP A 160 -14.88 3.01 2.14
C TRP A 160 -14.79 4.05 1.00
N ASN A 161 -13.75 3.93 0.18
CA ASN A 161 -13.57 4.79 -0.99
C ASN A 161 -12.86 4.05 -2.14
N PRO A 162 -12.98 4.54 -3.40
CA PRO A 162 -12.38 3.88 -4.56
C PRO A 162 -10.87 3.66 -4.47
N PHE A 163 -10.12 4.61 -3.91
CA PHE A 163 -8.67 4.49 -3.79
C PHE A 163 -8.27 3.23 -3.02
N VAL A 164 -8.92 2.98 -1.87
CA VAL A 164 -8.67 1.78 -1.07
C VAL A 164 -8.97 0.51 -1.86
N VAL A 165 -10.11 0.45 -2.55
CA VAL A 165 -10.53 -0.74 -3.30
C VAL A 165 -9.62 -1.01 -4.48
N GLU A 166 -9.38 -0.01 -5.32
CA GLU A 166 -8.54 -0.11 -6.51
C GLU A 166 -7.11 -0.53 -6.15
N ARG A 167 -6.56 0.01 -5.06
CA ARG A 167 -5.19 -0.31 -4.61
C ARG A 167 -5.09 -1.67 -3.94
N LEU A 168 -6.12 -2.11 -3.21
CA LEU A 168 -6.21 -3.49 -2.76
C LEU A 168 -6.29 -4.46 -3.95
N LEU A 169 -7.14 -4.17 -4.94
CA LEU A 169 -7.27 -5.02 -6.13
C LEU A 169 -6.01 -5.05 -6.98
N GLN A 170 -5.23 -3.97 -7.02
CA GLN A 170 -3.91 -3.94 -7.63
C GLN A 170 -2.86 -4.75 -6.84
N GLY A 171 -3.15 -5.14 -5.61
CA GLY A 171 -2.24 -5.87 -4.73
C GLY A 171 -1.32 -4.98 -3.88
N GLN A 172 -1.58 -3.68 -3.82
CA GLN A 172 -0.73 -2.67 -3.16
C GLN A 172 -1.16 -2.43 -1.71
N TRP A 173 -1.25 -3.49 -0.92
CA TRP A 173 -1.74 -3.48 0.46
C TRP A 173 -0.95 -2.53 1.38
N SER A 174 0.37 -2.45 1.23
CA SER A 174 1.24 -1.59 2.04
C SER A 174 1.04 -0.10 1.75
N LEU A 175 0.70 0.26 0.50
CA LEU A 175 0.28 1.62 0.15
C LEU A 175 -1.08 1.95 0.77
N VAL A 176 -2.01 0.99 0.81
CA VAL A 176 -3.29 1.17 1.49
C VAL A 176 -3.09 1.42 2.98
N ILE A 177 -2.20 0.66 3.65
CA ILE A 177 -1.80 0.93 5.04
C ILE A 177 -1.30 2.37 5.19
N ALA A 178 -0.43 2.84 4.30
CA ALA A 178 0.09 4.20 4.35
C ALA A 178 -1.02 5.26 4.31
N VAL A 179 -2.00 5.08 3.41
CA VAL A 179 -3.15 5.99 3.25
C VAL A 179 -4.06 5.97 4.49
N LEU A 180 -4.37 4.78 5.01
CA LEU A 180 -5.20 4.61 6.19
C LEU A 180 -4.55 5.23 7.44
N LEU A 181 -3.22 5.30 7.50
CA LEU A 181 -2.49 5.89 8.62
C LEU A 181 -2.27 7.41 8.52
N LEU A 182 -2.61 8.07 7.39
CA LEU A 182 -2.46 9.53 7.26
C LEU A 182 -3.23 10.32 8.35
N PRO A 183 -4.49 9.97 8.72
CA PRO A 183 -5.17 10.58 9.85
C PRO A 183 -4.41 10.40 11.18
N ALA A 184 -3.74 9.26 11.39
CA ALA A 184 -2.93 9.03 12.59
C ALA A 184 -1.71 9.95 12.64
N VAL A 185 -1.06 10.19 11.50
CA VAL A 185 0.03 11.17 11.37
C VAL A 185 -0.46 12.57 11.72
N VAL A 186 -1.61 12.99 11.16
CA VAL A 186 -2.22 14.30 11.48
C VAL A 186 -2.53 14.38 12.97
N LEU A 187 -3.23 13.39 13.54
CA LEU A 187 -3.61 13.37 14.95
C LEU A 187 -2.41 13.44 15.90
N ALA A 188 -1.39 12.61 15.68
CA ALA A 188 -0.18 12.62 16.48
C ALA A 188 0.55 13.98 16.40
N THR A 189 0.52 14.61 15.23
CA THR A 189 1.04 15.97 15.03
C THR A 189 0.24 17.00 15.83
N GLN A 190 -1.10 16.94 15.81
CA GLN A 190 -1.94 17.85 16.59
C GLN A 190 -1.75 17.67 18.10
N MET A 191 -1.57 16.42 18.54
CA MET A 191 -1.28 16.06 19.94
C MET A 191 0.13 16.46 20.38
N GLY A 192 1.03 16.76 19.43
CA GLY A 192 2.43 17.02 19.73
C GLY A 192 3.19 15.80 20.22
N SER A 193 2.75 14.61 19.83
CA SER A 193 3.41 13.37 20.20
C SER A 193 4.40 12.96 19.12
N ALA A 194 5.63 13.47 19.24
CA ALA A 194 6.67 13.30 18.22
C ALA A 194 6.98 11.82 17.94
N LEU A 195 7.04 10.97 18.96
CA LEU A 195 7.40 9.55 18.82
C LEU A 195 6.27 8.72 18.23
N TRP A 196 5.01 8.94 18.63
CA TRP A 196 3.86 8.31 17.97
C TRP A 196 3.71 8.75 16.52
N ARG A 197 4.01 10.02 16.23
CA ARG A 197 4.07 10.53 14.86
C ARG A 197 5.17 9.83 14.05
N THR A 198 6.34 9.62 14.65
CA THR A 198 7.44 8.88 14.03
C THR A 198 7.04 7.44 13.70
N SER A 199 6.39 6.73 14.63
CA SER A 199 5.87 5.38 14.37
C SER A 199 4.82 5.35 13.25
N ALA A 200 3.91 6.32 13.21
CA ALA A 200 2.89 6.39 12.15
C ALA A 200 3.53 6.64 10.76
N ILE A 201 4.54 7.52 10.68
CA ILE A 201 5.29 7.75 9.42
C ILE A 201 6.08 6.49 9.02
N ALA A 202 6.72 5.80 9.97
CA ALA A 202 7.46 4.58 9.69
C ALA A 202 6.55 3.43 9.20
N ALA A 203 5.40 3.24 9.85
CA ALA A 203 4.41 2.24 9.44
C ALA A 203 3.81 2.55 8.05
N ALA A 204 3.57 3.83 7.74
CA ALA A 204 3.21 4.24 6.39
C ALA A 204 4.37 4.08 5.39
N GLY A 205 5.61 4.21 5.86
CA GLY A 205 6.84 4.05 5.12
C GLY A 205 7.28 2.61 4.87
N LEU A 206 6.37 1.64 4.86
CA LEU A 206 6.64 0.31 4.30
C LEU A 206 6.98 0.38 2.80
N THR A 207 6.52 1.44 2.12
CA THR A 207 6.88 1.75 0.74
C THR A 207 7.47 3.15 0.62
N PRO A 208 8.32 3.43 -0.39
CA PRO A 208 8.86 4.77 -0.63
C PRO A 208 7.75 5.83 -0.77
N THR A 209 6.70 5.54 -1.55
CA THR A 209 5.56 6.46 -1.72
C THR A 209 4.83 6.71 -0.40
N GLY A 210 4.60 5.66 0.40
CA GLY A 210 3.91 5.80 1.68
C GLY A 210 4.65 6.70 2.68
N ALA A 211 5.99 6.61 2.73
CA ALA A 211 6.82 7.50 3.55
C ALA A 211 6.64 8.98 3.14
N LEU A 212 6.64 9.27 1.84
CA LEU A 212 6.46 10.63 1.31
C LEU A 212 5.05 11.16 1.54
N LEU A 213 4.02 10.35 1.34
CA LEU A 213 2.62 10.73 1.62
C LEU A 213 2.44 11.12 3.09
N ALA A 214 2.98 10.32 4.01
CA ALA A 214 2.95 10.59 5.44
C ALA A 214 3.78 11.83 5.81
N GLY A 215 4.97 11.98 5.24
CA GLY A 215 5.84 13.14 5.46
C GLY A 215 5.20 14.46 5.02
N ILE A 216 4.68 14.53 3.79
CA ILE A 216 3.98 15.71 3.26
C ILE A 216 2.77 16.04 4.13
N THR A 217 1.94 15.04 4.43
CA THR A 217 0.77 15.22 5.30
C THR A 217 1.16 15.76 6.68
N GLY A 218 2.23 15.22 7.28
CA GLY A 218 2.75 15.66 8.57
C GLY A 218 3.30 17.09 8.55
N ILE A 219 4.01 17.49 7.48
CA ILE A 219 4.54 18.85 7.31
C ILE A 219 3.40 19.86 7.20
N VAL A 220 2.38 19.55 6.39
CA VAL A 220 1.20 20.41 6.21
C VAL A 220 0.41 20.52 7.52
N ALA A 221 0.32 19.42 8.28
CA ALA A 221 -0.37 19.37 9.58
C ALA A 221 0.44 19.95 10.76
N ALA A 222 1.73 20.27 10.55
CA ALA A 222 2.65 20.70 11.59
C ALA A 222 2.20 22.00 12.26
N ARG A 223 2.44 22.11 13.57
CA ARG A 223 1.99 23.25 14.39
C ARG A 223 2.99 24.41 14.37
N ASN A 224 4.25 24.13 14.09
CA ASN A 224 5.36 25.09 14.08
C ASN A 224 6.54 24.51 13.29
N ASN A 225 7.58 25.34 13.08
CA ASN A 225 8.77 24.94 12.32
C ASN A 225 9.56 23.80 12.97
N ARG A 226 9.51 23.65 14.31
CA ARG A 226 10.15 22.52 15.00
C ARG A 226 9.47 21.19 14.67
N ASP A 227 8.14 21.18 14.66
CA ASP A 227 7.38 20.01 14.21
C ASP A 227 7.66 19.70 12.74
N ARG A 228 7.76 20.71 11.86
CA ARG A 228 8.14 20.52 10.45
C ARG A 228 9.52 19.90 10.30
N ALA A 229 10.52 20.43 11.00
CA ALA A 229 11.87 19.90 10.99
C ALA A 229 11.92 18.44 11.50
N TRP A 230 11.18 18.12 12.57
CA TRP A 230 11.09 16.75 13.07
C TRP A 230 10.45 15.79 12.07
N VAL A 231 9.34 16.21 11.43
CA VAL A 231 8.68 15.39 10.39
C VAL A 231 9.59 15.18 9.20
N ALA A 232 10.29 16.22 8.75
CA ALA A 232 11.26 16.11 7.65
C ALA A 232 12.39 15.14 8.01
N ALA A 233 13.02 15.30 9.18
CA ALA A 233 14.08 14.41 9.65
C ALA A 233 13.59 12.95 9.79
N THR A 234 12.38 12.76 10.34
CA THR A 234 11.76 11.43 10.44
C THR A 234 11.49 10.83 9.06
N THR A 235 11.00 11.62 8.11
CA THR A 235 10.69 11.15 6.75
C THR A 235 11.96 10.70 6.04
N VAL A 236 13.07 11.44 6.20
CA VAL A 236 14.39 11.05 5.68
C VAL A 236 14.89 9.77 6.35
N ALA A 237 14.81 9.68 7.69
CA ALA A 237 15.23 8.49 8.42
C ALA A 237 14.44 7.23 8.03
N VAL A 238 13.11 7.35 7.94
CA VAL A 238 12.20 6.27 7.48
C VAL A 238 12.45 5.91 6.01
N SER A 239 12.87 6.87 5.19
CA SER A 239 13.20 6.63 3.78
C SER A 239 14.60 6.06 3.57
N SER A 240 15.42 5.97 4.61
CA SER A 240 16.81 5.50 4.48
C SER A 240 16.96 4.14 3.80
N PRO A 241 16.10 3.12 3.99
CA PRO A 241 16.31 1.81 3.35
C PRO A 241 16.33 1.89 1.83
N TRP A 242 15.37 2.58 1.22
CA TRP A 242 15.30 2.70 -0.24
C TRP A 242 16.23 3.80 -0.79
N LEU A 243 16.53 4.85 0.01
CA LEU A 243 17.51 5.87 -0.37
C LEU A 243 18.92 5.29 -0.45
N VAL A 244 19.31 4.49 0.55
CA VAL A 244 20.61 3.79 0.57
C VAL A 244 20.69 2.82 -0.60
N ALA A 245 19.66 2.00 -0.81
CA ALA A 245 19.59 1.11 -1.98
C ALA A 245 19.75 1.88 -3.32
N SER A 246 19.05 3.01 -3.48
CA SER A 246 19.13 3.83 -4.70
C SER A 246 20.50 4.47 -4.91
N LEU A 247 21.20 4.84 -3.84
CA LEU A 247 22.56 5.38 -3.91
C LEU A 247 23.60 4.30 -4.25
N LEU A 248 23.38 3.07 -3.77
CA LEU A 248 24.25 1.93 -4.04
C LEU A 248 24.05 1.35 -5.44
N ASN A 249 22.86 1.49 -6.03
CA ASN A 249 22.56 1.04 -7.39
C ASN A 249 21.89 2.13 -8.25
N PRO A 250 22.62 3.19 -8.67
CA PRO A 250 22.07 4.29 -9.47
C PRO A 250 21.59 3.87 -10.87
N SER A 251 22.13 2.76 -11.38
CA SER A 251 21.81 2.19 -12.69
C SER A 251 20.40 1.61 -12.74
N ALA A 252 19.94 1.00 -11.64
CA ALA A 252 18.60 0.45 -11.49
C ALA A 252 17.49 1.51 -11.48
N ALA A 253 17.84 2.79 -11.26
CA ALA A 253 16.88 3.89 -11.17
C ALA A 253 16.48 4.51 -12.52
N ARG A 254 17.07 4.05 -13.64
CA ARG A 254 16.78 4.56 -15.00
C ARG A 254 15.79 3.62 -15.70
N SER A 255 14.50 3.96 -15.69
CA SER A 255 13.49 3.31 -16.53
C SER A 255 13.27 4.14 -17.79
N SER A 256 13.56 3.59 -18.97
CA SER A 256 13.52 4.30 -20.26
C SER A 256 12.33 3.84 -21.12
N ASP A 257 11.18 4.52 -21.02
CA ASP A 257 10.28 4.78 -22.17
C ASP A 257 9.10 5.72 -21.83
N VAL A 258 8.75 6.60 -22.78
CA VAL A 258 7.49 7.38 -22.82
C VAL A 258 6.27 6.44 -22.81
N ALA A 259 6.38 5.26 -23.44
CA ALA A 259 5.34 4.24 -23.41
C ALA A 259 4.97 3.82 -21.97
N GLY A 260 5.97 3.76 -21.08
CA GLY A 260 5.77 3.53 -19.65
C GLY A 260 4.99 4.67 -18.98
N ALA A 261 5.29 5.92 -19.29
CA ALA A 261 4.54 7.06 -18.74
C ALA A 261 3.05 7.03 -19.14
N ALA A 262 2.75 6.70 -20.40
CA ALA A 262 1.37 6.58 -20.89
C ALA A 262 0.62 5.40 -20.25
N ALA A 263 1.29 4.25 -20.10
CA ALA A 263 0.70 3.03 -19.55
C ALA A 263 0.20 3.19 -18.10
N PHE A 264 0.92 3.98 -17.30
CA PHE A 264 0.64 4.22 -15.88
C PHE A 264 -0.13 5.52 -15.58
N ALA A 265 -0.47 6.30 -16.62
CA ALA A 265 -1.26 7.51 -16.47
C ALA A 265 -2.64 7.22 -15.88
N ALA A 266 -3.16 8.13 -15.05
CA ALA A 266 -4.50 8.01 -14.49
C ALA A 266 -5.56 7.96 -15.59
N ARG A 267 -6.55 7.09 -15.43
CA ARG A 267 -7.57 6.83 -16.46
C ARG A 267 -8.94 7.35 -16.05
N ALA A 268 -9.72 7.68 -17.07
CA ALA A 268 -11.13 7.98 -16.92
C ALA A 268 -11.91 6.68 -16.66
N GLU A 269 -12.75 6.69 -15.64
CA GLU A 269 -13.90 5.81 -15.49
C GLU A 269 -15.03 6.24 -16.42
N ALA A 270 -15.98 5.35 -16.68
CA ALA A 270 -17.17 5.70 -17.44
C ALA A 270 -17.87 6.96 -16.89
N HIS A 271 -18.39 7.78 -17.79
CA HIS A 271 -19.26 8.94 -17.52
C HIS A 271 -18.64 10.18 -16.83
N VAL A 272 -17.42 10.13 -16.28
CA VAL A 272 -16.87 11.25 -15.47
C VAL A 272 -15.55 11.85 -15.97
N GLY A 273 -14.90 11.22 -16.95
CA GLY A 273 -13.57 11.63 -17.42
C GLY A 273 -12.49 11.48 -16.35
N THR A 274 -11.22 11.77 -16.69
CA THR A 274 -10.09 11.56 -15.76
C THR A 274 -10.21 12.42 -14.50
N LEU A 275 -10.52 13.72 -14.64
CA LEU A 275 -10.65 14.60 -13.48
C LEU A 275 -11.78 14.17 -12.53
N GLY A 276 -12.94 13.79 -13.08
CA GLY A 276 -14.06 13.30 -12.27
C GLY A 276 -13.75 11.98 -11.56
N SER A 277 -13.01 11.09 -12.22
CA SER A 277 -12.53 9.84 -11.61
C SER A 277 -11.61 10.12 -10.41
N LEU A 278 -10.68 11.06 -10.57
CA LEU A 278 -9.74 11.47 -9.51
C LEU A 278 -10.44 12.22 -8.36
N LEU A 279 -11.46 13.03 -8.65
CA LEU A 279 -12.32 13.65 -7.62
C LEU A 279 -13.14 12.59 -6.84
N GLY A 280 -13.44 11.46 -7.48
CA GLY A 280 -13.99 10.28 -6.81
C GLY A 280 -12.96 9.48 -6.00
N LEU A 281 -11.67 9.86 -6.02
CA LEU A 281 -10.52 9.08 -5.53
C LEU A 281 -10.24 7.78 -6.32
N GLY A 282 -10.81 7.61 -7.51
CA GLY A 282 -10.56 6.48 -8.40
C GLY A 282 -9.53 6.80 -9.48
N GLY A 283 -9.68 6.15 -10.64
CA GLY A 283 -8.89 6.44 -11.85
C GLY A 283 -7.55 5.70 -11.94
N ILE A 284 -7.43 4.54 -11.28
CA ILE A 284 -6.28 3.66 -11.47
C ILE A 284 -6.10 3.29 -12.96
N TRP A 285 -4.85 3.15 -13.39
CA TRP A 285 -4.49 2.83 -14.76
C TRP A 285 -4.89 1.39 -15.17
N ASN A 286 -4.98 0.47 -14.19
CA ASN A 286 -5.35 -0.92 -14.43
C ASN A 286 -6.87 -1.11 -14.39
N LYS A 287 -7.51 -1.24 -15.56
CA LYS A 287 -8.96 -1.42 -15.67
C LYS A 287 -9.50 -2.63 -14.89
N GLN A 288 -8.72 -3.72 -14.77
CA GLN A 288 -9.17 -4.91 -14.04
C GLN A 288 -9.13 -4.73 -12.50
N ALA A 289 -8.60 -3.61 -12.00
CA ALA A 289 -8.65 -3.22 -10.60
C ALA A 289 -9.78 -2.22 -10.31
N VAL A 290 -10.51 -1.75 -11.32
CA VAL A 290 -11.66 -0.85 -11.16
C VAL A 290 -12.91 -1.67 -10.81
N PRO A 291 -13.62 -1.36 -9.72
CA PRO A 291 -14.89 -2.01 -9.40
C PRO A 291 -15.93 -1.84 -10.50
N LEU A 292 -16.69 -2.90 -10.83
CA LEU A 292 -17.66 -2.87 -11.93
C LEU A 292 -18.76 -1.82 -11.75
N THR A 293 -19.17 -1.52 -10.51
CA THR A 293 -20.18 -0.48 -10.26
C THR A 293 -19.69 0.93 -10.59
N ARG A 294 -18.38 1.15 -10.63
CA ARG A 294 -17.78 2.45 -11.03
C ARG A 294 -17.96 2.72 -12.52
N GLU A 295 -18.10 1.67 -13.31
CA GLU A 295 -18.42 1.77 -14.74
C GLU A 295 -19.92 2.05 -14.98
N ALA A 296 -20.75 2.01 -13.92
CA ALA A 296 -22.15 2.41 -13.98
C ALA A 296 -22.34 3.89 -13.58
N GLY A 297 -23.22 4.61 -14.29
CA GLY A 297 -23.49 6.03 -14.02
C GLY A 297 -24.00 6.34 -12.60
N PHE A 298 -24.52 5.35 -11.86
CA PHE A 298 -24.97 5.54 -10.47
C PHE A 298 -23.84 5.96 -9.52
N SER A 299 -22.68 5.30 -9.59
CA SER A 299 -21.52 5.65 -8.75
C SER A 299 -21.02 7.07 -9.03
N ALA A 300 -21.08 7.50 -10.29
CA ALA A 300 -20.74 8.87 -10.69
C ALA A 300 -21.66 9.92 -10.03
N ILE A 301 -22.98 9.66 -10.03
CA ILE A 301 -23.96 10.53 -9.35
C ILE A 301 -23.67 10.58 -7.84
N MET A 302 -23.37 9.43 -7.21
CA MET A 302 -23.08 9.39 -5.78
C MET A 302 -21.78 10.12 -5.42
N VAL A 303 -20.75 10.09 -6.28
CA VAL A 303 -19.57 10.95 -6.13
C VAL A 303 -19.95 12.43 -6.18
N LEU A 304 -20.79 12.85 -7.13
CA LEU A 304 -21.26 14.24 -7.19
C LEU A 304 -22.00 14.64 -5.90
N VAL A 305 -22.89 13.77 -5.39
CA VAL A 305 -23.61 14.00 -4.13
C VAL A 305 -22.64 14.05 -2.94
N LEU A 306 -21.60 13.21 -2.92
CA LEU A 306 -20.53 13.25 -1.91
C LEU A 306 -19.76 14.60 -1.96
N LEU A 307 -19.44 15.11 -3.15
CA LEU A 307 -18.80 16.42 -3.30
C LEU A 307 -19.71 17.55 -2.79
N VAL A 308 -21.03 17.46 -3.03
CA VAL A 308 -22.00 18.41 -2.45
C VAL A 308 -22.00 18.34 -0.92
N LEU A 309 -22.03 17.13 -0.34
CA LEU A 309 -21.94 16.92 1.11
C LEU A 309 -20.67 17.56 1.68
N MET A 310 -19.52 17.33 1.04
CA MET A 310 -18.25 17.96 1.40
C MET A 310 -18.30 19.49 1.28
N GLY A 311 -18.96 20.02 0.25
CA GLY A 311 -19.22 21.44 0.04
C GLY A 311 -19.96 22.09 1.21
N LEU A 312 -20.93 21.40 1.82
CA LEU A 312 -21.63 21.87 3.02
C LEU A 312 -20.68 22.05 4.23
N GLY A 313 -19.65 21.21 4.32
CA GLY A 313 -18.60 21.29 5.34
C GLY A 313 -17.48 22.29 5.01
N PHE A 314 -17.29 22.63 3.74
CA PHE A 314 -16.12 23.32 3.22
C PHE A 314 -15.83 24.65 3.91
N ARG A 315 -16.81 25.56 3.94
CA ARG A 315 -16.63 26.90 4.53
C ARG A 315 -16.14 26.81 5.98
N ARG A 316 -16.69 25.88 6.77
CA ARG A 316 -16.28 25.69 8.17
C ARG A 316 -14.84 25.21 8.29
N VAL A 317 -14.44 24.25 7.47
CA VAL A 317 -13.07 23.72 7.48
C VAL A 317 -12.09 24.77 6.97
N TRP A 318 -12.43 25.47 5.91
CA TRP A 318 -11.61 26.52 5.31
C TRP A 318 -11.33 27.68 6.28
N HIS A 319 -12.33 28.16 7.01
CA HIS A 319 -12.13 29.27 7.95
C HIS A 319 -11.66 28.85 9.35
N SER A 320 -11.26 27.59 9.54
CA SER A 320 -10.84 27.08 10.84
C SER A 320 -9.37 27.39 11.17
N GLN A 321 -8.46 26.50 10.81
CA GLN A 321 -7.02 26.61 11.08
C GLN A 321 -6.25 26.42 9.78
N GLU A 322 -5.11 27.08 9.67
CA GLU A 322 -4.27 27.06 8.46
C GLU A 322 -3.92 25.65 8.00
N ARG A 323 -3.65 24.72 8.92
CA ARG A 323 -3.37 23.31 8.58
C ARG A 323 -4.49 22.61 7.83
N TRP A 324 -5.76 22.89 8.16
CA TRP A 324 -6.89 22.25 7.48
C TRP A 324 -7.07 22.83 6.08
N ARG A 325 -6.87 24.14 5.91
CA ARG A 325 -6.76 24.78 4.59
C ARG A 325 -5.62 24.19 3.79
N GLY A 326 -4.46 24.02 4.42
CA GLY A 326 -3.27 23.40 3.83
C GLY A 326 -3.58 22.01 3.29
N LEU A 327 -4.22 21.14 4.09
CA LEU A 327 -4.60 19.80 3.63
C LEU A 327 -5.59 19.82 2.46
N ILE A 328 -6.56 20.75 2.45
CA ILE A 328 -7.47 20.94 1.31
C ILE A 328 -6.69 21.38 0.06
N ILE A 329 -5.79 22.36 0.19
CA ILE A 329 -4.97 22.86 -0.92
C ILE A 329 -4.06 21.76 -1.45
N THR A 330 -3.36 21.03 -0.58
CA THR A 330 -2.48 19.92 -0.97
C THR A 330 -3.26 18.83 -1.69
N GLY A 331 -4.45 18.47 -1.21
CA GLY A 331 -5.33 17.51 -1.88
C GLY A 331 -5.79 17.99 -3.26
N ALA A 332 -6.25 19.23 -3.36
CA ALA A 332 -6.69 19.82 -4.63
C ALA A 332 -5.55 19.93 -5.65
N VAL A 333 -4.39 20.41 -5.22
CA VAL A 333 -3.17 20.49 -6.06
C VAL A 333 -2.77 19.11 -6.52
N SER A 334 -2.77 18.10 -5.65
CA SER A 334 -2.47 16.73 -6.03
C SER A 334 -3.41 16.20 -7.12
N ILE A 335 -4.73 16.36 -6.95
CA ILE A 335 -5.73 15.91 -7.94
C ILE A 335 -5.51 16.61 -9.29
N VAL A 336 -5.30 17.94 -9.27
CA VAL A 336 -5.07 18.73 -10.50
C VAL A 336 -3.77 18.30 -11.18
N LEU A 337 -2.67 18.16 -10.44
CA LEU A 337 -1.38 17.73 -11.00
C LEU A 337 -1.46 16.33 -11.60
N VAL A 338 -2.17 15.39 -10.97
CA VAL A 338 -2.37 14.04 -11.51
C VAL A 338 -3.26 14.07 -12.75
N ALA A 339 -4.32 14.89 -12.76
CA ALA A 339 -5.16 15.07 -13.95
C ALA A 339 -4.37 15.66 -15.13
N LEU A 340 -3.52 16.67 -14.87
CA LEU A 340 -2.63 17.26 -15.86
C LEU A 340 -1.57 16.26 -16.35
N ALA A 341 -1.00 15.46 -15.45
CA ALA A 341 -0.03 14.42 -15.80
C ALA A 341 -0.62 13.34 -16.73
N ALA A 342 -1.94 13.12 -16.69
CA ALA A 342 -2.64 12.19 -17.57
C ALA A 342 -2.98 12.76 -18.96
N THR A 343 -2.74 14.06 -19.20
CA THR A 343 -2.91 14.66 -20.54
C THR A 343 -1.73 14.32 -21.45
N THR A 344 -1.87 14.50 -22.76
CA THR A 344 -0.77 14.26 -23.71
C THR A 344 0.52 15.04 -23.36
N PRO A 345 0.48 16.36 -23.06
CA PRO A 345 1.68 17.07 -22.62
C PRO A 345 2.23 16.53 -21.29
N GLY A 346 1.36 16.13 -20.36
CA GLY A 346 1.76 15.55 -19.08
C GLY A 346 2.50 14.22 -19.22
N ILE A 347 2.03 13.35 -20.12
CA ILE A 347 2.67 12.07 -20.44
C ILE A 347 4.05 12.29 -21.06
N LEU A 348 4.19 13.24 -21.98
CA LEU A 348 5.48 13.58 -22.59
C LEU A 348 6.47 14.13 -21.56
N MET A 349 6.00 15.03 -20.69
CA MET A 349 6.82 15.57 -19.60
C MET A 349 7.25 14.48 -18.61
N MET A 350 6.35 13.53 -18.29
CA MET A 350 6.68 12.39 -17.45
C MET A 350 7.69 11.47 -18.14
N GLY A 351 7.53 11.19 -19.43
CA GLY A 351 8.50 10.43 -20.22
C GLY A 351 9.89 11.08 -20.19
N TRP A 352 9.95 12.39 -20.42
CA TRP A 352 11.21 13.15 -20.28
C TRP A 352 11.80 13.06 -18.87
N ALA A 353 10.97 13.18 -17.82
CA ALA A 353 11.42 13.07 -16.44
C ALA A 353 11.95 11.66 -16.11
N LEU A 354 11.31 10.60 -16.61
CA LEU A 354 11.78 9.21 -16.44
C LEU A 354 13.15 8.99 -17.08
N GLU A 355 13.42 9.66 -18.20
CA GLU A 355 14.70 9.58 -18.92
C GLU A 355 15.81 10.42 -18.26
N HIS A 356 15.48 11.62 -17.74
CA HIS A 356 16.49 12.60 -17.34
C HIS A 356 16.62 12.82 -15.82
N ILE A 357 15.58 12.51 -15.03
CA ILE A 357 15.54 12.79 -13.58
C ILE A 357 15.60 11.48 -12.80
N PRO A 358 16.73 11.19 -12.12
CA PRO A 358 16.83 10.04 -11.24
C PRO A 358 15.70 10.01 -10.19
N GLY A 359 15.03 8.87 -10.07
CA GLY A 359 13.93 8.68 -9.12
C GLY A 359 12.56 9.17 -9.61
N ALA A 360 12.44 9.75 -10.82
CA ALA A 360 11.14 10.10 -11.40
C ALA A 360 10.18 8.91 -11.56
N GLY A 361 10.72 7.67 -11.59
CA GLY A 361 9.94 6.43 -11.57
C GLY A 361 8.94 6.35 -10.40
N LEU A 362 9.21 7.04 -9.28
CA LEU A 362 8.30 7.13 -8.14
C LEU A 362 7.00 7.90 -8.45
N LEU A 363 7.06 8.81 -9.42
CA LEU A 363 5.93 9.62 -9.89
C LEU A 363 5.19 8.96 -11.07
N ARG A 364 5.75 7.90 -11.65
CA ARG A 364 5.21 7.20 -12.83
C ARG A 364 3.76 6.75 -12.64
N ASP A 365 3.47 6.08 -11.51
CA ASP A 365 2.10 5.77 -11.10
C ASP A 365 1.49 6.98 -10.40
N ALA A 366 1.05 7.95 -11.21
CA ALA A 366 0.64 9.27 -10.73
C ALA A 366 -0.59 9.20 -9.81
N GLN A 367 -1.52 8.26 -10.03
CA GLN A 367 -2.76 8.16 -9.27
C GLN A 367 -2.51 7.93 -7.77
N LYS A 368 -1.40 7.31 -7.37
CA LYS A 368 -1.01 7.13 -5.95
C LYS A 368 -1.01 8.43 -5.16
N TRP A 369 -0.68 9.54 -5.81
CA TRP A 369 -0.48 10.83 -5.15
C TRP A 369 -1.78 11.48 -4.68
N ILE A 370 -2.93 11.14 -5.27
CA ILE A 370 -4.23 11.67 -4.82
C ILE A 370 -4.59 11.23 -3.40
N ALA A 371 -3.88 10.24 -2.85
CA ALA A 371 -3.91 9.89 -1.44
C ALA A 371 -3.72 11.11 -0.51
N LEU A 372 -2.98 12.15 -0.95
CA LEU A 372 -2.83 13.41 -0.20
C LEU A 372 -4.16 14.14 0.04
N ALA A 373 -5.19 13.87 -0.77
CA ALA A 373 -6.53 14.43 -0.57
C ALA A 373 -7.32 13.71 0.54
N VAL A 374 -6.97 12.47 0.90
CA VAL A 374 -7.76 11.63 1.83
C VAL A 374 -7.98 12.31 3.20
N PRO A 375 -6.96 12.90 3.87
CA PRO A 375 -7.20 13.60 5.14
C PRO A 375 -8.19 14.77 5.03
N ALA A 376 -8.19 15.49 3.90
CA ALA A 376 -9.14 16.57 3.65
C ALA A 376 -10.55 16.01 3.38
N TYR A 377 -10.68 14.95 2.59
CA TYR A 377 -11.97 14.30 2.31
C TYR A 377 -12.63 13.80 3.59
N VAL A 378 -11.88 13.13 4.47
CA VAL A 378 -12.35 12.66 5.77
C VAL A 378 -12.98 13.79 6.59
N ILE A 379 -12.30 14.95 6.69
CA ILE A 379 -12.78 16.07 7.51
C ILE A 379 -13.89 16.87 6.84
N LEU A 380 -13.85 17.03 5.51
CA LEU A 380 -14.91 17.70 4.75
C LEU A 380 -16.21 16.90 4.80
N ALA A 381 -16.16 15.59 4.55
CA ALA A 381 -17.33 14.71 4.62
C ALA A 381 -17.91 14.68 6.04
N ALA A 382 -17.06 14.53 7.05
CA ALA A 382 -17.48 14.56 8.46
C ALA A 382 -18.10 15.92 8.85
N SER A 383 -17.55 17.03 8.34
CA SER A 383 -18.09 18.38 8.60
C SER A 383 -19.41 18.65 7.88
N GLY A 384 -19.58 18.12 6.66
CA GLY A 384 -20.82 18.17 5.90
C GLY A 384 -21.94 17.37 6.56
N ALA A 385 -21.65 16.13 6.96
CA ALA A 385 -22.60 15.28 7.67
C ALA A 385 -23.03 15.90 9.01
N GLU A 386 -22.07 16.47 9.74
CA GLU A 386 -22.33 17.21 10.97
C GLU A 386 -23.20 18.46 10.71
N TYR A 387 -23.01 19.17 9.59
CA TYR A 387 -23.87 20.28 9.19
C TYR A 387 -25.33 19.79 8.99
N LEU A 388 -25.54 18.70 8.27
CA LEU A 388 -26.86 18.10 8.07
C LEU A 388 -27.49 17.62 9.39
N ALA A 389 -26.72 16.92 10.23
CA ALA A 389 -27.19 16.43 11.51
C ALA A 389 -27.61 17.56 12.46
N ARG A 390 -26.91 18.70 12.45
CA ARG A 390 -27.34 19.90 13.20
C ARG A 390 -28.64 20.48 12.67
N ARG A 391 -28.79 20.58 11.35
CA ARG A 391 -29.99 21.16 10.73
C ARG A 391 -31.23 20.29 10.98
N ALA A 392 -31.08 18.97 10.93
CA ALA A 392 -32.15 18.02 11.19
C ALA A 392 -32.61 18.00 12.66
N ARG A 393 -31.68 18.23 13.61
CA ARG A 393 -32.00 18.37 15.04
C ARG A 393 -32.98 19.49 15.34
N SER A 394 -32.86 20.59 14.60
CA SER A 394 -33.71 21.77 14.78
C SER A 394 -35.14 21.55 14.26
N ALA A 395 -35.38 20.48 13.49
CA ALA A 395 -36.67 20.24 12.82
C ALA A 395 -37.48 19.10 13.46
N THR A 396 -36.83 18.08 14.04
CA THR A 396 -37.47 16.90 14.65
C THR A 396 -36.61 16.37 15.79
N VAL A 397 -37.24 15.72 16.79
CA VAL A 397 -36.56 15.02 17.92
C VAL A 397 -35.43 14.10 17.39
N ASN A 398 -34.46 13.72 18.24
CA ASN A 398 -33.23 12.92 17.99
C ASN A 398 -33.15 11.99 16.74
N ILE A 399 -34.26 11.41 16.27
CA ILE A 399 -34.39 10.61 15.04
C ILE A 399 -33.85 11.34 13.79
N GLY A 400 -34.11 12.64 13.63
CA GLY A 400 -33.67 13.39 12.44
C GLY A 400 -32.14 13.42 12.27
N GLN A 401 -31.40 13.42 13.39
CA GLN A 401 -29.93 13.41 13.37
C GLN A 401 -29.38 12.04 12.95
N TRP A 402 -30.01 10.96 13.41
CA TRP A 402 -29.69 9.60 12.99
C TRP A 402 -29.95 9.40 11.51
N LEU A 403 -31.08 9.87 10.99
CA LEU A 403 -31.40 9.81 9.57
C LEU A 403 -30.37 10.60 8.73
N ALA A 404 -30.04 11.84 9.12
CA ALA A 404 -29.04 12.64 8.42
C ALA A 404 -27.65 11.96 8.39
N THR A 405 -27.26 11.33 9.50
CA THR A 405 -25.99 10.59 9.56
C THR A 405 -26.05 9.31 8.72
N GLY A 406 -27.13 8.56 8.81
CA GLY A 406 -27.36 7.37 7.98
C GLY A 406 -27.31 7.69 6.49
N VAL A 407 -28.00 8.74 6.06
CA VAL A 407 -27.95 9.25 4.68
C VAL A 407 -26.53 9.65 4.29
N SER A 408 -25.79 10.35 5.17
CA SER A 408 -24.40 10.73 4.90
C SER A 408 -23.48 9.51 4.73
N ALA A 409 -23.65 8.48 5.55
CA ALA A 409 -22.92 7.23 5.43
C ALA A 409 -23.29 6.47 4.15
N LEU A 410 -24.59 6.44 3.82
CA LEU A 410 -25.10 5.83 2.60
C LEU A 410 -24.58 6.52 1.34
N ILE A 411 -24.42 7.84 1.32
CA ILE A 411 -23.82 8.56 0.18
C ILE A 411 -22.40 8.05 -0.09
N ILE A 412 -21.59 7.88 0.96
CA ILE A 412 -20.22 7.36 0.84
C ILE A 412 -20.23 5.90 0.39
N ILE A 413 -21.05 5.07 1.04
CA ILE A 413 -21.16 3.65 0.71
C ILE A 413 -21.64 3.46 -0.73
N ALA A 414 -22.63 4.24 -1.18
CA ALA A 414 -23.21 4.18 -2.51
C ALA A 414 -22.27 4.68 -3.62
N ALA A 415 -21.18 5.38 -3.30
CA ALA A 415 -20.13 5.68 -4.28
C ALA A 415 -19.38 4.41 -4.73
N VAL A 416 -19.27 3.41 -3.84
CA VAL A 416 -18.69 2.08 -4.10
C VAL A 416 -19.53 0.99 -3.40
N PRO A 417 -20.76 0.74 -3.85
CA PRO A 417 -21.75 -0.04 -3.08
C PRO A 417 -21.34 -1.50 -2.90
N THR A 418 -20.55 -2.04 -3.83
CA THR A 418 -20.14 -3.44 -3.87
C THR A 418 -18.80 -3.69 -3.20
N LEU A 419 -18.19 -2.71 -2.52
CA LEU A 419 -16.83 -2.82 -1.97
C LEU A 419 -16.52 -4.19 -1.33
N PRO A 420 -17.35 -4.75 -0.42
CA PRO A 420 -17.03 -6.03 0.21
C PRO A 420 -16.96 -7.19 -0.78
N ALA A 421 -17.81 -7.18 -1.81
CA ALA A 421 -17.77 -8.16 -2.89
C ALA A 421 -16.62 -7.89 -3.86
N ASP A 422 -16.34 -6.62 -4.16
CA ASP A 422 -15.27 -6.21 -5.07
C ASP A 422 -13.91 -6.69 -4.58
N VAL A 423 -13.64 -6.64 -3.26
CA VAL A 423 -12.37 -7.09 -2.67
C VAL A 423 -12.25 -8.62 -2.53
N ALA A 424 -13.27 -9.41 -2.88
CA ALA A 424 -13.21 -10.88 -2.80
C ALA A 424 -12.01 -11.54 -3.51
N PRO A 425 -11.44 -10.99 -4.61
CA PRO A 425 -10.23 -11.53 -5.23
C PRO A 425 -8.99 -11.54 -4.33
N LEU A 426 -8.96 -10.77 -3.23
CA LEU A 426 -7.87 -10.77 -2.25
C LEU A 426 -7.76 -12.09 -1.45
N ARG A 427 -8.74 -12.98 -1.56
CA ARG A 427 -8.69 -14.29 -0.91
C ARG A 427 -7.40 -15.02 -1.29
N PRO A 428 -6.68 -15.63 -0.32
CA PRO A 428 -5.58 -16.53 -0.63
C PRO A 428 -6.01 -17.62 -1.62
N ILE A 429 -5.08 -18.09 -2.44
CA ILE A 429 -5.27 -19.22 -3.35
C ILE A 429 -4.11 -20.22 -3.19
N PRO A 430 -4.30 -21.51 -3.53
CA PRO A 430 -3.17 -22.43 -3.59
C PRO A 430 -2.20 -21.97 -4.67
N SER A 431 -0.90 -22.06 -4.37
CA SER A 431 0.16 -21.93 -5.36
C SER A 431 0.29 -23.21 -6.19
N TRP A 432 1.10 -23.14 -7.24
CA TRP A 432 1.61 -24.32 -7.95
C TRP A 432 2.35 -25.29 -7.02
N GLU A 433 2.35 -26.56 -7.40
CA GLU A 433 3.14 -27.60 -6.71
C GLU A 433 4.62 -27.45 -7.08
N GLY A 434 5.51 -27.88 -6.18
CA GLY A 434 6.95 -27.93 -6.47
C GLY A 434 7.78 -26.74 -6.01
N TRP A 435 7.17 -25.62 -5.60
CA TRP A 435 7.92 -24.46 -5.07
C TRP A 435 8.90 -24.84 -3.95
N SER A 436 8.49 -25.70 -3.01
CA SER A 436 9.39 -26.14 -1.93
C SER A 436 10.56 -26.99 -2.43
N ALA A 437 10.35 -27.80 -3.48
CA ALA A 437 11.41 -28.64 -4.05
C ALA A 437 12.39 -27.78 -4.86
N VAL A 438 11.86 -26.92 -5.74
CA VAL A 438 12.64 -25.97 -6.55
C VAL A 438 13.44 -25.03 -5.64
N SER A 439 12.82 -24.42 -4.63
CA SER A 439 13.55 -23.57 -3.67
C SER A 439 14.63 -24.34 -2.92
N GLY A 440 14.41 -25.61 -2.60
CA GLY A 440 15.39 -26.44 -1.89
C GLY A 440 16.61 -26.80 -2.75
N VAL A 441 16.40 -27.06 -4.04
CA VAL A 441 17.49 -27.32 -5.00
C VAL A 441 18.31 -26.06 -5.24
N VAL A 442 17.64 -24.95 -5.56
CA VAL A 442 18.30 -23.66 -5.86
C VAL A 442 19.00 -23.07 -4.64
N ALA A 443 18.63 -23.45 -3.41
CA ALA A 443 19.31 -23.01 -2.20
C ALA A 443 20.69 -23.66 -1.98
N LEU A 444 21.08 -24.65 -2.79
CA LEU A 444 22.35 -25.37 -2.64
C LEU A 444 23.54 -24.65 -3.30
N ASP A 445 23.28 -23.63 -4.11
CA ASP A 445 24.25 -22.79 -4.77
C ASP A 445 23.82 -21.32 -4.72
N ASP A 446 24.74 -20.44 -5.14
CA ASP A 446 24.52 -18.99 -5.20
C ASP A 446 24.19 -18.53 -6.64
N ASP A 447 23.86 -19.47 -7.53
CA ASP A 447 23.67 -19.18 -8.94
C ASP A 447 22.32 -18.50 -9.20
N ARG A 448 22.29 -17.69 -10.26
CA ARG A 448 21.09 -16.94 -10.64
C ARG A 448 20.10 -17.83 -11.36
N VAL A 449 18.81 -17.53 -11.17
CA VAL A 449 17.71 -18.25 -11.81
C VAL A 449 17.11 -17.40 -12.92
N ALA A 450 17.24 -17.82 -14.17
CA ALA A 450 16.45 -17.27 -15.27
C ALA A 450 15.08 -17.93 -15.32
N VAL A 451 14.04 -17.18 -15.72
CA VAL A 451 12.66 -17.69 -15.71
C VAL A 451 12.01 -17.55 -17.08
N LEU A 452 11.30 -18.59 -17.51
CA LEU A 452 10.46 -18.64 -18.70
C LEU A 452 9.01 -18.96 -18.31
N PRO A 453 8.01 -18.38 -18.99
CA PRO A 453 8.14 -17.41 -20.07
C PRO A 453 8.71 -16.08 -19.59
N ALA A 454 9.31 -15.32 -20.51
CA ALA A 454 9.83 -14.00 -20.25
C ALA A 454 8.74 -13.01 -19.76
N GLY A 455 9.17 -12.02 -18.99
CA GLY A 455 8.30 -10.98 -18.39
C GLY A 455 8.11 -11.13 -16.88
N SER A 456 7.54 -10.09 -16.25
CA SER A 456 7.44 -10.00 -14.78
C SER A 456 6.18 -10.60 -14.17
N TYR A 457 5.26 -11.12 -14.97
CA TYR A 457 3.95 -11.58 -14.50
C TYR A 457 3.63 -12.99 -15.02
N ARG A 458 2.84 -13.72 -14.23
CA ARG A 458 2.28 -15.03 -14.54
C ARG A 458 0.76 -15.02 -14.42
N ILE A 459 0.09 -15.90 -15.16
CA ILE A 459 -1.34 -16.13 -15.02
C ILE A 459 -1.56 -17.38 -14.17
N ILE A 460 -1.96 -17.19 -12.91
CA ILE A 460 -2.21 -18.27 -11.96
C ILE A 460 -3.69 -18.27 -11.61
N ASN A 461 -4.38 -19.40 -11.81
CA ASN A 461 -5.83 -19.53 -11.60
C ASN A 461 -6.64 -18.42 -12.30
N GLY A 462 -6.25 -18.08 -13.54
CA GLY A 462 -6.91 -17.07 -14.37
C GLY A 462 -6.67 -15.62 -13.93
N ARG A 463 -5.70 -15.36 -13.04
CA ARG A 463 -5.39 -14.02 -12.54
C ARG A 463 -3.94 -13.65 -12.83
N PRO A 464 -3.67 -12.40 -13.22
CA PRO A 464 -2.29 -11.90 -13.32
C PRO A 464 -1.70 -11.74 -11.92
N VAL A 465 -0.48 -12.23 -11.75
CA VAL A 465 0.30 -12.19 -10.50
C VAL A 465 1.74 -11.86 -10.86
N LEU A 466 2.41 -11.02 -10.07
CA LEU A 466 3.86 -10.84 -10.17
C LEU A 466 4.51 -12.23 -10.10
N ASP A 467 5.54 -12.46 -10.91
CA ASP A 467 6.25 -13.73 -10.97
C ASP A 467 6.62 -14.23 -9.55
N PRO A 468 6.02 -15.35 -9.08
CA PRO A 468 6.26 -15.85 -7.73
C PRO A 468 7.72 -16.22 -7.47
N ALA A 469 8.49 -16.58 -8.51
CA ALA A 469 9.91 -16.89 -8.37
C ALA A 469 10.67 -15.75 -7.67
N THR A 470 10.34 -14.51 -8.01
CA THR A 470 10.99 -13.30 -7.46
C THR A 470 10.78 -13.09 -5.96
N LYS A 471 9.80 -13.79 -5.36
CA LYS A 471 9.49 -13.72 -3.92
C LYS A 471 9.71 -15.03 -3.20
N ILE A 472 9.68 -16.18 -3.88
CA ILE A 472 9.74 -17.51 -3.28
C ILE A 472 11.16 -18.09 -3.31
N LEU A 473 11.94 -17.83 -4.37
CA LEU A 473 13.25 -18.45 -4.53
C LEU A 473 14.30 -17.73 -3.66
N PRO A 474 15.17 -18.49 -2.97
CA PRO A 474 16.26 -17.94 -2.17
C PRO A 474 17.48 -17.55 -3.01
N ALA A 475 17.31 -17.33 -4.32
CA ALA A 475 18.39 -16.97 -5.25
C ALA A 475 18.01 -15.74 -6.08
N PRO A 476 18.99 -15.03 -6.68
CA PRO A 476 18.70 -13.88 -7.52
C PRO A 476 17.97 -14.31 -8.79
N VAL A 477 16.72 -13.87 -8.93
CA VAL A 477 15.91 -14.14 -10.12
C VAL A 477 16.18 -13.12 -11.22
N VAL A 478 16.55 -13.62 -12.39
CA VAL A 478 16.82 -12.85 -13.60
C VAL A 478 15.53 -12.72 -14.39
N SER A 479 14.84 -11.60 -14.21
CA SER A 479 13.69 -11.22 -15.04
C SER A 479 14.05 -9.95 -15.83
N SER A 480 13.52 -9.84 -17.04
CA SER A 480 13.67 -8.65 -17.88
C SER A 480 12.99 -7.41 -17.34
N GLY A 481 12.10 -7.59 -16.36
CA GLY A 481 11.27 -6.52 -15.83
C GLY A 481 10.17 -6.07 -16.81
N GLU A 482 10.05 -6.69 -17.98
CA GLU A 482 9.11 -6.28 -19.03
C GLU A 482 7.67 -6.46 -18.52
N LEU A 483 6.89 -5.37 -18.63
CA LEU A 483 5.49 -5.36 -18.23
C LEU A 483 4.60 -5.09 -19.44
N ILE A 484 3.70 -6.02 -19.74
CA ILE A 484 2.70 -5.84 -20.79
C ILE A 484 1.49 -5.11 -20.20
N VAL A 485 1.25 -3.87 -20.64
CA VAL A 485 0.08 -3.06 -20.24
C VAL A 485 -0.77 -2.78 -21.46
N SER A 486 -2.01 -3.29 -21.49
CA SER A 486 -2.93 -3.10 -22.62
C SER A 486 -2.33 -3.55 -23.97
N GLY A 487 -1.53 -4.62 -23.98
CA GLY A 487 -0.87 -5.16 -25.17
C GLY A 487 0.39 -4.40 -25.62
N GLN A 488 0.80 -3.36 -24.90
CA GLN A 488 2.06 -2.65 -25.13
C GLN A 488 3.12 -3.14 -24.14
N SER A 489 4.30 -3.44 -24.67
CA SER A 489 5.49 -3.72 -23.86
C SER A 489 5.98 -2.45 -23.21
N VAL A 490 6.12 -2.46 -21.88
CA VAL A 490 6.86 -1.44 -21.13
C VAL A 490 8.17 -2.07 -20.71
N SER A 491 9.26 -1.49 -21.21
CA SER A 491 10.63 -1.91 -20.90
C SER A 491 10.85 -1.97 -19.38
N GLY A 492 11.43 -3.08 -18.95
CA GLY A 492 11.78 -3.33 -17.56
C GLY A 492 13.13 -2.80 -17.15
N GLU A 493 13.43 -2.96 -15.86
CA GLU A 493 14.72 -2.65 -15.24
C GLU A 493 15.52 -3.97 -15.07
N GLY A 494 16.12 -4.52 -16.14
CA GLY A 494 17.05 -5.65 -15.97
C GLY A 494 17.28 -6.61 -17.15
N ALA A 495 18.44 -7.27 -17.09
CA ALA A 495 18.87 -8.51 -17.76
C ALA A 495 18.42 -8.81 -19.20
N THR A 496 18.43 -7.79 -20.07
CA THR A 496 18.14 -7.95 -21.50
C THR A 496 19.04 -8.98 -22.19
N THR A 497 20.24 -9.25 -21.68
CA THR A 497 21.16 -10.23 -22.29
C THR A 497 20.70 -11.67 -22.07
N VAL A 498 20.43 -12.07 -20.81
CA VAL A 498 19.97 -13.44 -20.49
C VAL A 498 18.65 -13.74 -21.19
N GLU A 499 17.71 -12.80 -21.12
CA GLU A 499 16.43 -12.95 -21.81
C GLU A 499 16.62 -13.02 -23.33
N ARG A 500 17.41 -12.13 -23.95
CA ARG A 500 17.67 -12.17 -25.39
C ARG A 500 18.35 -13.47 -25.82
N THR A 501 19.27 -13.98 -25.00
CA THR A 501 19.93 -15.27 -25.24
C THR A 501 18.91 -16.41 -25.21
N LEU A 502 18.05 -16.48 -24.19
CA LEU A 502 17.02 -17.52 -24.09
C LEU A 502 15.98 -17.39 -25.22
N LEU A 503 15.42 -16.20 -25.45
CA LEU A 503 14.37 -15.98 -26.44
C LEU A 503 14.88 -16.07 -27.89
N GLY A 504 16.17 -15.82 -28.13
CA GLY A 504 16.77 -15.91 -29.47
C GLY A 504 16.95 -17.34 -29.97
N GLY A 505 16.94 -18.33 -29.06
CA GLY A 505 17.16 -19.73 -29.40
C GLY A 505 18.54 -20.01 -29.97
N ALA A 506 18.76 -21.26 -30.39
CA ALA A 506 20.02 -21.68 -30.98
C ALA A 506 19.83 -22.91 -31.88
N LYS A 507 19.75 -22.70 -33.20
CA LYS A 507 19.49 -23.78 -34.17
C LYS A 507 20.76 -24.52 -34.57
N ARG A 508 21.92 -23.86 -34.49
CA ARG A 508 23.24 -24.44 -34.80
C ARG A 508 24.00 -24.77 -33.54
N LYS A 509 24.82 -25.83 -33.58
CA LYS A 509 25.63 -26.27 -32.44
C LYS A 509 26.55 -25.16 -31.88
N GLU A 510 27.10 -24.33 -32.75
CA GLU A 510 27.95 -23.19 -32.38
C GLU A 510 27.18 -22.09 -31.65
N GLU A 511 25.95 -21.80 -32.10
CA GLU A 511 25.05 -20.85 -31.44
C GLU A 511 24.65 -21.36 -30.06
N LEU A 512 24.37 -22.67 -29.95
CA LEU A 512 23.98 -23.28 -28.69
C LEU A 512 25.13 -23.22 -27.67
N ALA A 513 26.35 -23.53 -28.11
CA ALA A 513 27.54 -23.38 -27.27
C ALA A 513 27.73 -21.92 -26.82
N SER A 514 27.53 -20.96 -27.72
CA SER A 514 27.61 -19.53 -27.38
C SER A 514 26.51 -19.07 -26.44
N ALA A 515 25.28 -19.59 -26.59
CA ALA A 515 24.15 -19.27 -25.73
C ALA A 515 24.37 -19.81 -24.32
N LEU A 516 24.78 -21.09 -24.19
CA LEU A 516 25.12 -21.69 -22.90
C LEU A 516 26.30 -20.95 -22.24
N GLN A 517 27.35 -20.60 -23.00
CA GLN A 517 28.44 -19.77 -22.47
C GLN A 517 27.92 -18.43 -21.97
N SER A 518 27.07 -17.75 -22.74
CA SER A 518 26.48 -16.48 -22.33
C SER A 518 25.62 -16.59 -21.07
N LEU A 519 24.96 -17.71 -20.80
CA LEU A 519 24.24 -17.92 -19.54
C LEU A 519 25.22 -18.04 -18.36
N ARG A 520 26.29 -18.83 -18.53
CA ARG A 520 27.34 -19.02 -17.52
C ARG A 520 28.08 -17.73 -17.19
N ASP A 521 28.45 -16.94 -18.20
CA ASP A 521 29.11 -15.63 -18.05
C ASP A 521 28.24 -14.61 -17.29
N GLN A 522 26.92 -14.83 -17.27
CA GLN A 522 25.96 -14.00 -16.54
C GLN A 522 25.62 -14.55 -15.15
N GLY A 523 26.28 -15.64 -14.75
CA GLY A 523 26.07 -16.36 -13.49
C GLY A 523 24.74 -17.08 -13.41
N VAL A 524 24.16 -17.48 -14.55
CA VAL A 524 22.89 -18.23 -14.58
C VAL A 524 23.21 -19.73 -14.52
N GLY A 525 22.99 -20.33 -13.36
CA GLY A 525 23.09 -21.78 -13.15
C GLY A 525 21.75 -22.50 -13.32
N TRP A 526 20.63 -21.76 -13.27
CA TRP A 526 19.28 -22.33 -13.29
C TRP A 526 18.37 -21.66 -14.30
N VAL A 527 17.56 -22.47 -14.98
CA VAL A 527 16.43 -22.01 -15.80
C VAL A 527 15.15 -22.65 -15.27
N LEU A 528 14.23 -21.82 -14.79
CA LEU A 528 12.91 -22.22 -14.32
C LEU A 528 11.89 -21.97 -15.44
N VAL A 529 11.22 -23.01 -15.89
CA VAL A 529 10.09 -22.94 -16.82
C VAL A 529 8.79 -23.11 -16.04
N GLU A 530 7.91 -22.13 -16.14
CA GLU A 530 6.64 -22.05 -15.44
C GLU A 530 5.45 -22.21 -16.39
N ASN A 531 4.41 -22.91 -15.93
CA ASN A 531 3.18 -23.16 -16.69
C ASN A 531 2.25 -21.94 -16.72
N SER A 532 2.72 -20.87 -17.36
CA SER A 532 1.95 -19.68 -17.63
C SER A 532 2.01 -19.36 -19.12
N PRO A 533 0.95 -18.79 -19.71
CA PRO A 533 1.08 -18.12 -21.00
C PRO A 533 2.12 -16.99 -20.89
N GLY A 534 2.89 -16.80 -21.96
CA GLY A 534 3.88 -15.73 -22.07
C GLY A 534 4.82 -15.94 -23.26
N ASN A 535 5.85 -15.10 -23.34
CA ASN A 535 6.82 -15.15 -24.43
C ASN A 535 7.91 -16.19 -24.15
N PHE A 536 7.96 -17.24 -24.95
CA PHE A 536 9.03 -18.24 -24.92
C PHE A 536 10.09 -18.02 -26.01
N GLY A 537 9.83 -17.14 -27.00
CA GLY A 537 10.70 -16.99 -28.17
C GLY A 537 11.04 -18.35 -28.80
N ASP A 538 12.29 -18.50 -29.23
CA ASP A 538 12.86 -19.74 -29.76
C ASP A 538 13.65 -20.54 -28.68
N SER A 539 13.31 -20.36 -27.39
CA SER A 539 14.05 -20.95 -26.26
C SER A 539 14.08 -22.48 -26.19
N ALA A 540 13.22 -23.16 -26.95
CA ALA A 540 13.07 -24.61 -26.90
C ALA A 540 14.40 -25.36 -27.16
N ASP A 541 15.19 -24.89 -28.13
CA ASP A 541 16.48 -25.52 -28.47
C ASP A 541 17.49 -25.42 -27.32
N ILE A 542 17.48 -24.28 -26.59
CA ILE A 542 18.36 -24.05 -25.45
C ILE A 542 17.91 -24.89 -24.27
N VAL A 543 16.61 -24.85 -23.93
CA VAL A 543 16.04 -25.63 -22.81
C VAL A 543 16.27 -27.12 -22.99
N ALA A 544 16.14 -27.64 -24.21
CA ALA A 544 16.40 -29.05 -24.52
C ALA A 544 17.87 -29.48 -24.32
N ALA A 545 18.80 -28.53 -24.24
CA ALA A 545 20.22 -28.78 -23.99
C ALA A 545 20.63 -28.62 -22.53
N LEU A 546 19.69 -28.26 -21.64
CA LEU A 546 19.93 -28.14 -20.20
C LEU A 546 19.67 -29.46 -19.49
N ASP A 547 20.21 -29.62 -18.29
CA ASP A 547 20.03 -30.82 -17.49
C ASP A 547 18.72 -30.72 -16.68
N PRO A 548 17.70 -31.59 -16.90
CA PRO A 548 16.46 -31.55 -16.14
C PRO A 548 16.70 -32.02 -14.70
N VAL A 549 16.28 -31.21 -13.72
CA VAL A 549 16.47 -31.51 -12.28
C VAL A 549 15.14 -31.72 -11.56
N TYR A 550 14.10 -30.97 -11.93
CA TYR A 550 12.77 -31.11 -11.35
C TYR A 550 11.71 -30.89 -12.42
N GLU A 551 10.70 -31.75 -12.50
CA GLU A 551 9.62 -31.62 -13.49
C GLU A 551 8.26 -31.93 -12.88
N THR A 552 7.34 -30.99 -13.05
CA THR A 552 5.90 -31.11 -12.78
C THR A 552 5.12 -30.45 -13.91
N PRO A 553 3.79 -30.61 -13.95
CA PRO A 553 2.97 -29.88 -14.91
C PRO A 553 3.06 -28.36 -14.78
N ASP A 554 3.37 -27.84 -13.58
CA ASP A 554 3.38 -26.40 -13.30
C ASP A 554 4.77 -25.75 -13.30
N LEU A 555 5.79 -26.48 -12.84
CA LEU A 555 7.17 -26.02 -12.68
C LEU A 555 8.16 -27.05 -13.23
N GLN A 556 9.11 -26.59 -14.04
CA GLN A 556 10.23 -27.40 -14.53
C GLN A 556 11.54 -26.63 -14.29
N LEU A 557 12.47 -27.22 -13.56
CA LEU A 557 13.77 -26.63 -13.24
C LEU A 557 14.87 -27.37 -13.98
N TYR A 558 15.68 -26.61 -14.69
CA TYR A 558 16.82 -27.07 -15.46
C TYR A 558 18.11 -26.45 -14.94
N HIS A 559 19.17 -27.25 -14.88
CA HIS A 559 20.52 -26.80 -14.55
C HIS A 559 21.30 -26.48 -15.83
N VAL A 560 22.06 -25.38 -15.82
CA VAL A 560 22.90 -24.96 -16.94
C VAL A 560 24.23 -25.72 -16.87
N PRO A 561 24.58 -26.54 -17.87
CA PRO A 561 25.76 -27.39 -17.79
C PRO A 561 27.07 -26.59 -17.86
N GLY A 562 28.03 -26.95 -17.00
CA GLY A 562 29.39 -26.41 -16.97
C GLY A 562 29.69 -25.55 -15.75
N VAL A 563 30.85 -24.88 -15.74
CA VAL A 563 31.26 -24.01 -14.64
C VAL A 563 30.59 -22.66 -14.77
N ILE A 564 29.83 -22.26 -13.75
CA ILE A 564 29.16 -20.96 -13.69
C ILE A 564 30.15 -19.91 -13.20
N ASP A 565 30.21 -18.75 -13.86
CA ASP A 565 31.04 -17.65 -13.39
C ASP A 565 30.36 -17.00 -12.18
N PRO A 566 31.07 -16.85 -11.05
CA PRO A 566 30.48 -16.27 -9.85
C PRO A 566 30.07 -14.83 -10.10
N THR A 567 28.86 -14.47 -9.70
CA THR A 567 28.40 -13.09 -9.81
C THR A 567 29.04 -12.19 -8.78
N THR A 568 29.17 -10.91 -9.12
CA THR A 568 29.69 -9.90 -8.20
C THR A 568 28.70 -9.71 -7.05
N GLU A 569 29.04 -10.24 -5.87
CA GLU A 569 28.26 -10.01 -4.66
C GLU A 569 28.31 -8.53 -4.23
N PRO A 570 27.26 -8.02 -3.57
CA PRO A 570 27.32 -6.74 -2.89
C PRO A 570 28.46 -6.71 -1.86
N SER A 571 29.19 -5.59 -1.79
CA SER A 571 30.26 -5.45 -0.79
C SER A 571 29.73 -5.55 0.65
N GLN A 572 30.58 -5.98 1.59
CA GLN A 572 30.26 -5.98 3.03
C GLN A 572 29.78 -4.61 3.53
N GLY A 573 30.32 -3.51 2.98
CA GLY A 573 29.86 -2.16 3.27
C GLY A 573 28.44 -1.87 2.80
N ALA A 574 28.03 -2.42 1.66
CA ALA A 574 26.66 -2.30 1.14
C ALA A 574 25.66 -3.04 2.04
N TYR A 575 25.99 -4.27 2.47
CA TYR A 575 25.19 -5.01 3.44
C TYR A 575 25.06 -4.27 4.77
N ALA A 576 26.18 -3.77 5.32
CA ALA A 576 26.16 -3.01 6.56
C ALA A 576 25.27 -1.75 6.44
N ALA A 577 25.36 -1.01 5.33
CA ALA A 577 24.54 0.16 5.08
C ALA A 577 23.04 -0.20 4.99
N ALA A 578 22.69 -1.28 4.27
CA ALA A 578 21.31 -1.75 4.17
C ALA A 578 20.73 -2.15 5.53
N TRP A 579 21.49 -2.89 6.35
CA TRP A 579 21.07 -3.28 7.70
C TRP A 579 20.93 -2.09 8.65
N ILE A 580 21.85 -1.13 8.61
CA ILE A 580 21.76 0.11 9.40
C ILE A 580 20.48 0.87 9.02
N ALA A 581 20.20 1.01 7.72
CA ALA A 581 19.01 1.69 7.24
C ALA A 581 17.72 0.98 7.69
N PHE A 582 17.67 -0.35 7.58
CA PHE A 582 16.57 -1.16 8.11
C PHE A 582 16.41 -1.01 9.63
N GLY A 583 17.51 -0.96 10.38
CA GLY A 583 17.54 -0.70 11.82
C GLY A 583 16.97 0.68 12.18
N ILE A 584 17.35 1.74 11.44
CA ILE A 584 16.81 3.10 11.61
C ILE A 584 15.30 3.11 11.39
N TRP A 585 14.82 2.48 10.33
CA TRP A 585 13.40 2.37 10.05
C TRP A 585 12.66 1.63 11.18
N THR A 586 13.22 0.51 11.66
CA THR A 586 12.66 -0.29 12.76
C THR A 586 12.58 0.50 14.06
N LEU A 587 13.63 1.25 14.41
CA LEU A 587 13.64 2.13 15.57
C LEU A 587 12.57 3.23 15.46
N CYS A 588 12.38 3.80 14.27
CA CYS A 588 11.32 4.77 14.02
C CYS A 588 9.93 4.13 14.21
N LEU A 589 9.73 2.89 13.72
CA LEU A 589 8.48 2.15 13.88
C LEU A 589 8.16 1.91 15.36
N LEU A 590 9.15 1.53 16.17
CA LEU A 590 8.98 1.20 17.59
C LEU A 590 8.98 2.42 18.52
N ALA A 591 9.34 3.62 18.03
CA ALA A 591 9.52 4.83 18.84
C ALA A 591 8.33 5.16 19.76
N GLY A 592 7.10 5.11 19.24
CA GLY A 592 5.87 5.37 19.99
C GLY A 592 5.57 4.31 21.05
N LEU A 593 5.78 3.03 20.74
CA LEU A 593 5.59 1.92 21.67
C LEU A 593 6.57 2.01 22.85
N LEU A 594 7.85 2.23 22.55
CA LEU A 594 8.89 2.42 23.56
C LEU A 594 8.58 3.62 24.46
N ALA A 595 8.12 4.73 23.89
CA ALA A 595 7.70 5.91 24.65
C ALA A 595 6.51 5.61 25.59
N GLY A 596 5.53 4.85 25.10
CA GLY A 596 4.37 4.41 25.89
C GLY A 596 4.76 3.51 27.06
N LEU A 597 5.61 2.52 26.81
CA LEU A 597 6.14 1.62 27.85
C LEU A 597 6.93 2.37 28.92
N LEU A 598 7.85 3.25 28.52
CA LEU A 598 8.64 4.06 29.45
C LEU A 598 7.77 5.00 30.29
N ALA A 599 6.71 5.57 29.70
CA ALA A 599 5.76 6.38 30.45
C ALA A 599 4.98 5.54 31.48
N GLY A 600 4.48 4.36 31.09
CA GLY A 600 3.76 3.45 31.99
C GLY A 600 4.62 2.95 33.16
N VAL A 601 5.88 2.60 32.89
CA VAL A 601 6.84 2.19 33.94
C VAL A 601 7.13 3.33 34.92
N LYS A 602 7.33 4.56 34.43
CA LYS A 602 7.53 5.74 35.30
C LYS A 602 6.31 6.01 36.19
N GLU A 603 5.11 5.83 35.67
CA GLU A 603 3.87 6.00 36.44
C GLU A 603 3.65 4.89 37.47
N ALA A 604 4.12 3.67 37.21
CA ALA A 604 4.05 2.56 38.16
C ALA A 604 5.09 2.68 39.29
N LEU A 605 6.29 3.21 38.99
CA LEU A 605 7.40 3.31 39.95
C LEU A 605 7.35 4.58 40.83
N LEU A 606 6.70 5.65 40.38
CA LEU A 606 6.54 6.86 41.18
C LEU A 606 5.25 6.77 42.01
N PRO A 607 5.31 6.73 43.36
CA PRO A 607 4.11 6.73 44.18
C PRO A 607 3.27 7.97 43.86
N ARG A 608 1.97 7.76 43.58
CA ARG A 608 1.01 8.85 43.39
C ARG A 608 1.06 9.71 44.65
N ARG A 609 1.67 10.90 44.57
CA ARG A 609 1.47 11.94 45.59
C ARG A 609 -0.03 12.23 45.60
N ARG A 610 -0.70 11.78 46.67
CA ARG A 610 -2.10 12.09 46.96
C ARG A 610 -2.25 13.58 47.21
#